data_AF-A0A2V8RCS7-F1
#
_entry.id   AF-A0A2V8RCS7-F1
#
_cell.length_a   1.000
_cell.length_b   1.000
_cell.length_c   1.000
_cell.angle_alpha   90.00
_cell.angle_beta   90.00
_cell.angle_gamma   90.00
#
_symmetry.space_group_name_H-M   'P 1'
#
loop_
_entity.id
_entity.type
_entity.pdbx_description
1 polymer ?
#
loop_
_entity_poly.entity_id
_entity_poly.type
_entity_poly.pdbx_seq_one_letter_code
_entity_poly.pdbx_strand_id
1 'polypeptide(L)'
;MKRLSLPFLAAFCLLAIPYTIDAQPASKTQSVNQPVASAKEAAADKTAREAEAARLLAERRTQARSLLLSLAADVRNFSDQTLRARTQARIADALWDADPERARALFRSAWDAAELADREGQARLQEDIRQAKAKTGGGYAVTTPPDLRREVLRLAAKHDRALGEELLGKFKTQKEQEAADAKNRNPFSTDEAVGQRLGLARQLLEAGDTERALQFADPVLGGINMESIDFLSYLREKNSTAADQRYAVMLANAAANPQSDANTVSLLSSYLFTPHLYITFSGPGGTGTSQTSSRIAPPDVTPALREAYLRTAAGILLRPLAPPGQDQTTSGPDGQYLIIKRLMPLFEQFGTPEMTAALRDQLQVLGSIVRDGTRQRDDDPMRNGIRPDQPAADREQSLLNQIDHAKTSAEQDRIYLQLAMFMAGKGDLRARDYVAKIEESEMRNNARAFVDATMAAQAVDKKDTERALEIARTGELTHLQKAWLLTQTAKLLAKSDHEKALTLIEDAATEARRIDGSDPDRPRAFFAVTNALLVVNRATAWDVMGDAIKAANSAENFTGEDGELTFQMLTKGMSSVRQNSVADFDVTGIFEALAKEDYEKAVDLARGLQRDAPRASAVLAIARSVLSDKQK
;
A
#
# COMPACT_ATOMS: atom_id res chain seq x y z
N MET A 1 -8.25 8.81 53.93
CA MET A 1 -7.12 9.09 54.85
C MET A 1 -5.84 8.85 54.06
N LYS A 2 -4.86 9.73 53.81
CA LYS A 2 -4.40 11.07 54.26
C LYS A 2 -3.96 11.80 52.97
N ARG A 3 -4.55 12.91 52.50
CA ARG A 3 -4.29 14.36 52.74
C ARG A 3 -2.83 14.81 52.92
N LEU A 4 -2.34 15.59 51.94
CA LEU A 4 -1.45 16.78 51.98
C LEU A 4 -1.22 17.22 50.51
N SER A 5 -1.11 18.47 50.05
CA SER A 5 -1.57 19.82 50.41
C SER A 5 -1.05 20.74 49.29
N LEU A 6 -1.92 21.47 48.59
CA LEU A 6 -1.60 22.74 47.90
C LEU A 6 -1.69 23.89 48.96
N PRO A 7 -1.23 25.15 48.76
CA PRO A 7 -0.93 25.84 47.48
C PRO A 7 0.33 26.75 47.49
N PHE A 8 0.72 27.26 46.31
CA PHE A 8 1.38 28.57 46.19
C PHE A 8 0.78 29.34 45.01
N LEU A 9 0.50 30.61 45.26
CA LEU A 9 -0.23 31.57 44.44
C LEU A 9 0.64 32.82 44.34
N ALA A 10 0.97 33.27 43.13
CA ALA A 10 1.33 34.64 42.72
C ALA A 10 1.88 34.58 41.28
N ALA A 11 1.14 35.02 40.26
CA ALA A 11 1.07 36.41 39.80
C ALA A 11 2.43 36.96 39.34
N PHE A 12 2.68 36.98 38.03
CA PHE A 12 3.67 37.88 37.44
C PHE A 12 3.12 38.54 36.19
N CYS A 13 3.08 39.87 36.27
CA CYS A 13 2.53 40.80 35.30
C CYS A 13 3.46 41.07 34.12
N LEU A 14 2.83 41.41 33.01
CA LEU A 14 3.29 42.26 31.92
C LEU A 14 4.18 43.43 32.38
N LEU A 15 5.33 43.61 31.74
CA LEU A 15 6.03 44.90 31.66
C LEU A 15 6.73 45.03 30.30
N ALA A 16 6.12 45.80 29.42
CA ALA A 16 6.76 46.38 28.24
C ALA A 16 7.53 47.63 28.70
N ILE A 17 8.80 47.75 28.29
CA ILE A 17 9.63 48.93 28.51
C ILE A 17 9.75 49.69 27.18
N PRO A 18 9.47 51.00 27.14
CA PRO A 18 9.63 51.86 25.98
C PRO A 18 11.06 52.39 25.90
N TYR A 19 11.65 52.41 24.69
CA TYR A 19 12.85 53.21 24.44
C TYR A 19 12.43 54.60 23.93
N THR A 20 12.68 55.60 24.77
CA THR A 20 12.59 57.02 24.42
C THR A 20 13.86 57.50 23.73
N ILE A 21 13.62 58.43 22.81
CA ILE A 21 14.50 59.19 21.93
C ILE A 21 15.37 60.17 22.72
N ASP A 22 16.60 60.40 22.25
CA ASP A 22 17.38 61.62 22.53
C ASP A 22 17.96 62.18 21.21
N ALA A 23 18.12 63.50 21.15
CA ALA A 23 18.07 64.31 19.92
C ALA A 23 19.43 64.81 19.35
N GLN A 24 19.45 64.97 18.00
CA GLN A 24 20.19 65.95 17.15
C GLN A 24 21.73 65.90 17.04
N PRO A 25 22.37 66.39 15.93
CA PRO A 25 21.89 67.45 15.02
C PRO A 25 22.00 67.21 13.50
N ALA A 26 21.47 68.19 12.78
CA ALA A 26 21.28 68.30 11.35
C ALA A 26 22.54 68.18 10.49
N SER A 27 22.40 67.51 9.35
CA SER A 27 23.18 67.75 8.14
C SER A 27 22.27 67.64 6.91
N LYS A 28 22.17 68.77 6.19
CA LYS A 28 21.47 68.92 4.92
C LYS A 28 22.23 68.18 3.82
N THR A 29 21.61 67.20 3.16
CA THR A 29 21.92 66.93 1.74
C THR A 29 20.76 66.23 1.01
N GLN A 30 20.24 66.92 -0.01
CA GLN A 30 19.64 66.43 -1.25
C GLN A 30 18.53 65.36 -1.21
N SER A 31 17.31 65.89 -1.28
CA SER A 31 16.19 65.37 -2.07
C SER A 31 16.63 64.60 -3.33
N VAL A 32 16.48 63.27 -3.30
CA VAL A 32 16.20 62.47 -4.50
C VAL A 32 14.79 61.94 -4.34
N ASN A 33 13.90 62.39 -5.22
CA ASN A 33 12.54 61.90 -5.38
C ASN A 33 12.55 60.37 -5.57
N GLN A 34 12.10 59.62 -4.57
CA GLN A 34 11.49 58.32 -4.79
C GLN A 34 9.98 58.48 -4.61
N PRO A 35 9.15 58.15 -5.61
CA PRO A 35 7.71 58.17 -5.45
C PRO A 35 7.32 57.04 -4.50
N VAL A 36 6.72 57.40 -3.38
CA VAL A 36 6.01 56.47 -2.51
C VAL A 36 4.77 56.02 -3.29
N ALA A 37 4.89 54.88 -3.98
CA ALA A 37 3.75 54.23 -4.63
C ALA A 37 2.66 54.02 -3.58
N SER A 38 1.49 54.56 -3.87
CA SER A 38 0.36 54.54 -2.95
C SER A 38 -0.09 53.09 -2.72
N ALA A 39 -0.55 52.73 -1.52
CA ALA A 39 -1.08 51.39 -1.21
C ALA A 39 -2.22 50.94 -2.16
N LYS A 40 -2.82 51.90 -2.88
CA LYS A 40 -3.84 51.69 -3.93
C LYS A 40 -3.23 51.18 -5.26
N GLU A 41 -2.02 51.62 -5.61
CA GLU A 41 -1.27 51.11 -6.78
C GLU A 41 -0.73 49.70 -6.55
N ALA A 42 -0.26 49.39 -5.33
CA ALA A 42 0.19 48.04 -4.98
C ALA A 42 -0.97 47.00 -4.99
N ALA A 43 -2.18 47.40 -4.61
CA ALA A 43 -3.37 46.56 -4.69
C ALA A 43 -3.83 46.37 -6.15
N ALA A 44 -3.79 47.43 -6.98
CA ALA A 44 -4.12 47.36 -8.39
C ALA A 44 -3.13 46.48 -9.19
N ASP A 45 -1.82 46.59 -8.91
CA ASP A 45 -0.77 45.77 -9.51
C ASP A 45 -0.91 44.28 -9.11
N LYS A 46 -1.25 44.00 -7.84
CA LYS A 46 -1.56 42.63 -7.40
C LYS A 46 -2.77 42.04 -8.15
N THR A 47 -3.84 42.82 -8.31
CA THR A 47 -5.05 42.36 -9.00
C THR A 47 -4.80 42.13 -10.50
N ALA A 48 -3.98 42.97 -11.13
CA ALA A 48 -3.57 42.81 -12.53
C ALA A 48 -2.70 41.56 -12.74
N ARG A 49 -1.73 41.30 -11.85
CA ARG A 49 -0.90 40.08 -11.86
C ARG A 49 -1.72 38.81 -11.63
N GLU A 50 -2.71 38.86 -10.75
CA GLU A 50 -3.64 37.73 -10.52
C GLU A 50 -4.51 37.46 -11.75
N ALA A 51 -5.00 38.50 -12.43
CA ALA A 51 -5.78 38.38 -13.67
C ALA A 51 -4.93 37.82 -14.83
N GLU A 52 -3.68 38.27 -14.97
CA GLU A 52 -2.76 37.74 -15.98
C GLU A 52 -2.38 36.28 -15.69
N ALA A 53 -2.09 35.94 -14.43
CA ALA A 53 -1.84 34.56 -14.02
C ALA A 53 -3.03 33.63 -14.29
N ALA A 54 -4.26 34.11 -14.05
CA ALA A 54 -5.48 33.38 -14.36
C ALA A 54 -5.66 33.16 -15.88
N ARG A 55 -5.34 34.18 -16.70
CA ARG A 55 -5.37 34.07 -18.17
C ARG A 55 -4.36 33.04 -18.68
N LEU A 56 -3.12 33.12 -18.20
CA LEU A 56 -2.05 32.16 -18.55
C LEU A 56 -2.42 30.73 -18.12
N LEU A 57 -3.03 30.56 -16.94
CA LEU A 57 -3.49 29.25 -16.49
C LEU A 57 -4.62 28.70 -17.38
N ALA A 58 -5.58 29.54 -17.79
CA ALA A 58 -6.65 29.13 -18.70
C ALA A 58 -6.11 28.73 -20.08
N GLU A 59 -5.11 29.44 -20.59
CA GLU A 59 -4.41 29.10 -21.82
C GLU A 59 -3.68 27.75 -21.70
N ARG A 60 -2.90 27.55 -20.63
CA ARG A 60 -2.23 26.27 -20.34
C ARG A 60 -3.21 25.11 -20.20
N ARG A 61 -4.38 25.32 -19.59
CA ARG A 61 -5.45 24.30 -19.52
C ARG A 61 -6.00 23.94 -20.89
N THR A 62 -6.15 24.93 -21.76
CA THR A 62 -6.60 24.70 -23.14
C THR A 62 -5.57 23.90 -23.93
N GLN A 63 -4.29 24.27 -23.81
CA GLN A 63 -3.17 23.54 -24.43
C GLN A 63 -3.07 22.10 -23.90
N ALA A 64 -3.19 21.90 -22.58
CA ALA A 64 -3.16 20.57 -21.96
C ALA A 64 -4.31 19.67 -22.44
N ARG A 65 -5.52 20.22 -22.61
CA ARG A 65 -6.64 19.49 -23.22
C ARG A 65 -6.32 19.07 -24.65
N SER A 66 -5.78 19.98 -25.46
CA SER A 66 -5.37 19.67 -26.83
C SER A 66 -4.29 18.57 -26.87
N LEU A 67 -3.33 18.63 -25.94
CA LEU A 67 -2.26 17.65 -25.81
C LEU A 67 -2.81 16.26 -25.46
N LEU A 68 -3.76 16.18 -24.51
CA LEU A 68 -4.44 14.93 -24.15
C LEU A 68 -5.29 14.37 -25.29
N LEU A 69 -5.96 15.22 -26.07
CA LEU A 69 -6.74 14.80 -27.22
C LEU A 69 -5.85 14.26 -28.35
N SER A 70 -4.70 14.88 -28.58
CA SER A 70 -3.68 14.36 -29.51
C SER A 70 -3.19 12.99 -29.04
N LEU A 71 -2.81 12.87 -27.77
CA LEU A 71 -2.38 11.59 -27.20
C LEU A 71 -3.48 10.53 -27.32
N ALA A 72 -4.76 10.88 -27.08
CA ALA A 72 -5.88 9.94 -27.22
C ALA A 72 -6.04 9.39 -28.65
N ALA A 73 -5.72 10.20 -29.67
CA ALA A 73 -5.70 9.77 -31.06
C ALA A 73 -4.51 8.83 -31.33
N ASP A 74 -3.32 9.17 -30.81
CA ASP A 74 -2.10 8.40 -30.99
C ASP A 74 -2.16 7.02 -30.30
N VAL A 75 -2.77 6.97 -29.10
CA VAL A 75 -2.90 5.74 -28.29
C VAL A 75 -3.62 4.61 -29.03
N ARG A 76 -4.50 4.94 -29.99
CA ARG A 76 -5.16 3.94 -30.85
C ARG A 76 -4.17 3.13 -31.68
N ASN A 77 -2.97 3.67 -31.93
CA ASN A 77 -1.92 3.04 -32.72
C ASN A 77 -0.88 2.29 -31.86
N PHE A 78 -0.97 2.35 -30.53
CA PHE A 78 -0.04 1.63 -29.66
C PHE A 78 -0.17 0.13 -29.85
N SER A 79 0.93 -0.58 -30.08
CA SER A 79 0.91 -2.04 -30.27
C SER A 79 0.62 -2.79 -28.96
N ASP A 80 1.10 -2.26 -27.84
CA ASP A 80 0.88 -2.82 -26.51
C ASP A 80 -0.53 -2.48 -25.97
N GLN A 81 -1.37 -3.50 -25.81
CA GLN A 81 -2.72 -3.35 -25.27
C GLN A 81 -2.72 -2.92 -23.80
N THR A 82 -1.71 -3.31 -23.02
CA THR A 82 -1.55 -2.92 -21.61
C THR A 82 -1.39 -1.41 -21.51
N LEU A 83 -0.42 -0.88 -22.27
CA LEU A 83 -0.16 0.54 -22.34
C LEU A 83 -1.38 1.29 -22.87
N ARG A 84 -2.00 0.78 -23.95
CA ARG A 84 -3.20 1.39 -24.55
C ARG A 84 -4.32 1.55 -23.52
N ALA A 85 -4.69 0.48 -22.82
CA ALA A 85 -5.75 0.50 -21.82
C ALA A 85 -5.48 1.52 -20.72
N ARG A 86 -4.27 1.46 -20.14
CA ARG A 86 -3.85 2.34 -19.04
C ARG A 86 -3.82 3.80 -19.47
N THR A 87 -3.24 4.11 -20.63
CA THR A 87 -3.18 5.49 -21.13
C THR A 87 -4.58 6.03 -21.43
N GLN A 88 -5.46 5.26 -22.09
CA GLN A 88 -6.84 5.71 -22.36
C GLN A 88 -7.63 6.00 -21.09
N ALA A 89 -7.54 5.13 -20.09
CA ALA A 89 -8.23 5.34 -18.81
C ALA A 89 -7.71 6.57 -18.05
N ARG A 90 -6.39 6.83 -18.11
CA ARG A 90 -5.79 8.01 -17.47
C ARG A 90 -6.13 9.32 -18.19
N ILE A 91 -6.22 9.30 -19.52
CA ILE A 91 -6.72 10.43 -20.30
C ILE A 91 -8.20 10.68 -19.96
N ALA A 92 -9.03 9.64 -19.90
CA ALA A 92 -10.44 9.76 -19.54
C ALA A 92 -10.62 10.40 -18.16
N ASP A 93 -9.88 9.89 -17.16
CA ASP A 93 -9.86 10.45 -15.80
C ASP A 93 -9.45 11.93 -15.76
N ALA A 94 -8.46 12.33 -16.58
CA ALA A 94 -7.99 13.71 -16.64
C ALA A 94 -8.93 14.66 -17.42
N LEU A 95 -9.72 14.13 -18.36
CA LEU A 95 -10.67 14.90 -19.17
C LEU A 95 -12.08 14.95 -18.57
N TRP A 96 -12.36 14.20 -17.51
CA TRP A 96 -13.72 14.01 -17.00
C TRP A 96 -14.48 15.32 -16.76
N ASP A 97 -13.87 16.26 -16.04
CA ASP A 97 -14.52 17.55 -15.71
C ASP A 97 -14.72 18.46 -16.92
N ALA A 98 -13.96 18.23 -18.01
CA ALA A 98 -14.00 19.06 -19.21
C ALA A 98 -14.93 18.50 -20.29
N ASP A 99 -14.95 17.18 -20.47
CA ASP A 99 -15.75 16.48 -21.48
C ASP A 99 -16.14 15.06 -20.97
N PRO A 100 -17.19 14.95 -20.14
CA PRO A 100 -17.61 13.68 -19.57
C PRO A 100 -18.03 12.64 -20.63
N GLU A 101 -18.64 13.07 -21.73
CA GLU A 101 -19.09 12.16 -22.79
C GLU A 101 -17.91 11.50 -23.50
N ARG A 102 -16.90 12.29 -23.86
CA ARG A 102 -15.67 11.74 -24.43
C ARG A 102 -14.90 10.89 -23.43
N ALA A 103 -14.85 11.30 -22.16
CA ALA A 103 -14.24 10.49 -21.11
C ALA A 103 -14.92 9.13 -20.94
N ARG A 104 -16.27 9.06 -20.97
CA ARG A 104 -17.01 7.79 -20.97
C ARG A 104 -16.63 6.91 -22.17
N ALA A 105 -16.55 7.49 -23.37
CA ALA A 105 -16.14 6.75 -24.56
C ALA A 105 -14.70 6.21 -24.44
N LEU A 106 -13.79 6.99 -23.88
CA LEU A 106 -12.41 6.57 -23.62
C LEU A 106 -12.33 5.47 -22.55
N PHE A 107 -13.12 5.53 -21.47
CA PHE A 107 -13.17 4.44 -20.48
C PHE A 107 -13.67 3.13 -21.07
N ARG A 108 -14.70 3.18 -21.95
CA ARG A 108 -15.16 1.97 -22.66
C ARG A 108 -14.09 1.41 -23.59
N SER A 109 -13.42 2.27 -24.36
CA SER A 109 -12.30 1.84 -25.19
C SER A 109 -11.14 1.26 -24.36
N ALA A 110 -10.85 1.86 -23.19
CA ALA A 110 -9.83 1.37 -22.28
C ALA A 110 -10.19 -0.01 -21.73
N TRP A 111 -11.46 -0.24 -21.43
CA TRP A 111 -11.98 -1.54 -21.01
C TRP A 111 -11.77 -2.61 -22.08
N ASP A 112 -12.12 -2.31 -23.34
CA ASP A 112 -11.98 -3.25 -24.44
C ASP A 112 -10.49 -3.62 -24.67
N ALA A 113 -9.58 -2.64 -24.56
CA ALA A 113 -8.14 -2.89 -24.60
C ALA A 113 -7.64 -3.70 -23.39
N ALA A 114 -8.14 -3.41 -22.19
CA ALA A 114 -7.79 -4.14 -20.96
C ALA A 114 -8.24 -5.60 -21.04
N GLU A 115 -9.40 -5.89 -21.62
CA GLU A 115 -9.88 -7.26 -21.81
C GLU A 115 -8.94 -8.08 -22.71
N LEU A 116 -8.48 -7.49 -23.80
CA LEU A 116 -7.50 -8.13 -24.70
C LEU A 116 -6.17 -8.39 -23.97
N ALA A 117 -5.65 -7.38 -23.27
CA ALA A 117 -4.40 -7.46 -22.53
C ALA A 117 -4.46 -8.51 -21.41
N ASP A 118 -5.52 -8.53 -20.61
CA ASP A 118 -5.70 -9.51 -19.53
C ASP A 118 -5.79 -10.94 -20.08
N ARG A 119 -6.49 -11.15 -21.21
CA ARG A 119 -6.61 -12.46 -21.87
C ARG A 119 -5.26 -12.95 -22.37
N GLU A 120 -4.49 -12.09 -23.03
CA GLU A 120 -3.13 -12.39 -23.48
C GLU A 120 -2.19 -12.67 -22.29
N GLY A 121 -2.26 -11.86 -21.24
CA GLY A 121 -1.47 -12.02 -20.01
C GLY A 121 -1.75 -13.35 -19.30
N GLN A 122 -3.03 -13.74 -19.18
CA GLN A 122 -3.40 -15.03 -18.61
C GLN A 122 -2.91 -16.22 -19.46
N ALA A 123 -2.99 -16.12 -20.79
CA ALA A 123 -2.48 -17.16 -21.69
C ALA A 123 -0.97 -17.35 -21.53
N ARG A 124 -0.21 -16.23 -21.47
CA ARG A 124 1.24 -16.25 -21.20
C ARG A 124 1.56 -16.85 -19.83
N LEU A 125 0.83 -16.43 -18.79
CA LEU A 125 0.98 -16.96 -17.43
C LEU A 125 0.80 -18.49 -17.40
N GLN A 126 -0.22 -19.02 -18.08
CA GLN A 126 -0.45 -20.47 -18.12
C GLN A 126 0.70 -21.23 -18.80
N GLU A 127 1.28 -20.65 -19.85
CA GLU A 127 2.44 -21.22 -20.53
C GLU A 127 3.69 -21.14 -19.65
N ASP A 128 3.93 -20.01 -18.99
CA ASP A 128 5.06 -19.84 -18.05
C ASP A 128 4.95 -20.82 -16.88
N ILE A 129 3.74 -21.02 -16.34
CA ILE A 129 3.49 -22.03 -15.29
C ILE A 129 3.79 -23.43 -15.82
N ARG A 130 3.38 -23.76 -17.06
CA ARG A 130 3.64 -25.06 -17.68
C ARG A 130 5.14 -25.31 -17.84
N GLN A 131 5.87 -24.31 -18.34
CA GLN A 131 7.32 -24.38 -18.53
C GLN A 131 8.07 -24.44 -17.20
N ALA A 132 7.66 -23.64 -16.21
CA ALA A 132 8.25 -23.65 -14.88
C ALA A 132 8.05 -25.02 -14.22
N LYS A 133 6.82 -25.56 -14.23
CA LYS A 133 6.53 -26.90 -13.70
C LYS A 133 7.35 -28.00 -14.34
N ALA A 134 7.58 -27.92 -15.67
CA ALA A 134 8.41 -28.87 -16.38
C ALA A 134 9.89 -28.82 -15.95
N LYS A 135 10.39 -27.65 -15.53
CA LYS A 135 11.78 -27.46 -15.10
C LYS A 135 12.02 -27.79 -13.62
N THR A 136 11.04 -27.57 -12.75
CA THR A 136 11.22 -27.62 -11.28
C THR A 136 10.56 -28.83 -10.60
N GLY A 137 9.88 -29.70 -11.35
CA GLY A 137 9.24 -30.89 -10.78
C GLY A 137 8.00 -30.59 -9.91
N GLY A 138 7.38 -29.41 -10.10
CA GLY A 138 6.05 -29.10 -9.53
C GLY A 138 5.91 -27.75 -8.84
N GLY A 139 7.01 -27.14 -8.37
CA GLY A 139 6.98 -25.81 -7.72
C GLY A 139 7.25 -24.67 -8.69
N TYR A 140 6.42 -23.64 -8.75
CA TYR A 140 6.65 -22.49 -9.63
C TYR A 140 6.46 -21.18 -8.87
N ALA A 141 7.28 -20.19 -9.19
CA ALA A 141 7.06 -18.79 -8.85
C ALA A 141 6.97 -18.05 -10.17
N VAL A 142 5.78 -17.57 -10.52
CA VAL A 142 5.56 -16.78 -11.74
C VAL A 142 4.87 -15.50 -11.33
N THR A 143 5.35 -14.38 -11.86
CA THR A 143 4.74 -13.07 -11.68
C THR A 143 3.36 -13.08 -12.32
N THR A 144 2.32 -12.77 -11.54
CA THR A 144 0.95 -12.66 -12.06
C THR A 144 0.84 -11.36 -12.86
N PRO A 145 0.26 -11.36 -14.07
CA PRO A 145 0.10 -10.15 -14.86
C PRO A 145 -0.81 -9.14 -14.12
N PRO A 146 -0.63 -7.82 -14.34
CA PRO A 146 -1.51 -6.79 -13.78
C PRO A 146 -2.96 -6.99 -14.21
N ASP A 147 -3.91 -6.74 -13.31
CA ASP A 147 -5.36 -6.74 -13.61
C ASP A 147 -5.78 -5.36 -14.13
N LEU A 148 -5.71 -5.18 -15.45
CA LEU A 148 -5.96 -3.88 -16.09
C LEU A 148 -7.44 -3.52 -16.07
N ARG A 149 -8.32 -4.52 -16.20
CA ARG A 149 -9.78 -4.28 -16.11
C ARG A 149 -10.14 -3.67 -14.76
N ARG A 150 -9.53 -4.14 -13.67
CA ARG A 150 -9.74 -3.56 -12.35
C ARG A 150 -9.23 -2.11 -12.24
N GLU A 151 -8.09 -1.78 -12.86
CA GLU A 151 -7.58 -0.40 -12.92
C GLU A 151 -8.57 0.53 -13.64
N VAL A 152 -9.08 0.13 -14.81
CA VAL A 152 -10.06 0.89 -15.60
C VAL A 152 -11.37 1.05 -14.83
N LEU A 153 -11.90 -0.03 -14.25
CA LEU A 153 -13.13 -0.02 -13.44
C LEU A 153 -13.02 0.99 -12.30
N ARG A 154 -11.90 0.98 -11.58
CA ARG A 154 -11.67 1.89 -10.45
C ARG A 154 -11.73 3.35 -10.88
N LEU A 155 -11.05 3.70 -11.98
CA LEU A 155 -11.04 5.09 -12.49
C LEU A 155 -12.42 5.52 -13.00
N ALA A 156 -13.13 4.64 -13.71
CA ALA A 156 -14.48 4.92 -14.18
C ALA A 156 -15.48 5.09 -13.03
N ALA A 157 -15.46 4.19 -12.04
CA ALA A 157 -16.40 4.15 -10.92
C ALA A 157 -16.27 5.36 -9.97
N LYS A 158 -15.05 5.92 -9.85
CA LYS A 158 -14.78 7.17 -9.14
C LYS A 158 -15.65 8.31 -9.68
N HIS A 159 -15.79 8.39 -10.99
CA HIS A 159 -16.47 9.49 -11.66
C HIS A 159 -17.96 9.21 -11.86
N ASP A 160 -18.30 8.03 -12.39
CA ASP A 160 -19.66 7.69 -12.81
C ASP A 160 -20.06 6.31 -12.29
N ARG A 161 -21.04 6.30 -11.39
CA ARG A 161 -21.57 5.06 -10.80
C ARG A 161 -22.20 4.17 -11.87
N ALA A 162 -22.95 4.74 -12.81
CA ALA A 162 -23.63 3.94 -13.83
C ALA A 162 -22.61 3.26 -14.75
N LEU A 163 -21.54 3.98 -15.11
CA LEU A 163 -20.42 3.38 -15.84
C LEU A 163 -19.69 2.32 -15.01
N GLY A 164 -19.44 2.57 -13.72
CA GLY A 164 -18.84 1.57 -12.83
C GLY A 164 -19.67 0.29 -12.72
N GLU A 165 -20.99 0.39 -12.61
CA GLU A 165 -21.90 -0.76 -12.60
C GLU A 165 -21.97 -1.47 -13.97
N GLU A 166 -21.94 -0.71 -15.09
CA GLU A 166 -21.84 -1.26 -16.45
C GLU A 166 -20.61 -2.17 -16.57
N LEU A 167 -19.43 -1.66 -16.19
CA LEU A 167 -18.16 -2.37 -16.29
C LEU A 167 -18.07 -3.54 -15.30
N LEU A 168 -18.59 -3.38 -14.08
CA LEU A 168 -18.67 -4.48 -13.11
C LEU A 168 -19.57 -5.62 -13.62
N GLY A 169 -20.68 -5.29 -14.29
CA GLY A 169 -21.54 -6.28 -14.95
C GLY A 169 -20.85 -7.03 -16.09
N LYS A 170 -20.07 -6.33 -16.91
CA LYS A 170 -19.23 -6.95 -17.96
C LYS A 170 -18.20 -7.91 -17.36
N PHE A 171 -17.54 -7.48 -16.28
CA PHE A 171 -16.56 -8.31 -15.57
C PHE A 171 -17.18 -9.62 -15.07
N LYS A 172 -18.36 -9.55 -14.42
CA LYS A 172 -19.08 -10.73 -13.93
C LYS A 172 -19.41 -11.71 -15.06
N THR A 173 -19.99 -11.21 -16.15
CA THR A 173 -20.40 -12.05 -17.29
C THR A 173 -19.21 -12.79 -17.91
N GLN A 174 -18.08 -12.12 -18.06
CA GLN A 174 -16.86 -12.71 -18.61
C GLN A 174 -16.26 -13.74 -17.65
N LYS A 175 -16.26 -13.48 -16.34
CA LYS A 175 -15.77 -14.45 -15.35
C LYS A 175 -16.66 -15.69 -15.24
N GLU A 176 -17.96 -15.56 -15.41
CA GLU A 176 -18.85 -16.72 -15.51
C GLU A 176 -18.54 -17.57 -16.74
N GLN A 177 -18.16 -16.95 -17.86
CA GLN A 177 -17.69 -17.64 -19.06
C GLN A 177 -16.32 -18.30 -18.85
N GLU A 178 -15.37 -17.63 -18.18
CA GLU A 178 -14.04 -18.18 -17.84
C GLU A 178 -14.13 -19.32 -16.79
N ALA A 179 -15.07 -19.24 -15.85
CA ALA A 179 -15.25 -20.20 -14.76
C ALA A 179 -15.98 -21.49 -15.18
N ALA A 180 -16.72 -21.47 -16.30
CA ALA A 180 -17.32 -22.67 -16.87
C ALA A 180 -16.27 -23.75 -17.21
N ASP A 181 -15.00 -23.35 -17.35
CA ASP A 181 -13.87 -24.24 -17.65
C ASP A 181 -13.08 -24.72 -16.42
N ALA A 182 -13.34 -24.20 -15.21
CA ALA A 182 -12.56 -24.50 -13.99
C ALA A 182 -13.35 -25.33 -12.95
N LYS A 183 -13.08 -26.65 -12.89
CA LYS A 183 -13.80 -27.62 -12.03
C LYS A 183 -13.44 -27.63 -10.52
N ASN A 184 -12.64 -26.70 -10.01
CA ASN A 184 -12.25 -26.68 -8.59
C ASN A 184 -12.57 -25.33 -7.94
N ARG A 185 -13.81 -25.16 -7.46
CA ARG A 185 -14.16 -24.05 -6.55
C ARG A 185 -13.92 -24.46 -5.11
N ASN A 186 -13.16 -23.65 -4.38
CA ASN A 186 -12.94 -23.80 -2.95
C ASN A 186 -14.24 -23.39 -2.21
N PRO A 187 -14.80 -24.19 -1.28
CA PRO A 187 -16.06 -23.88 -0.58
C PRO A 187 -16.05 -22.58 0.25
N PHE A 188 -14.86 -22.01 0.46
CA PHE A 188 -14.64 -20.81 1.27
C PHE A 188 -14.39 -19.54 0.44
N SER A 189 -14.45 -19.61 -0.89
CA SER A 189 -14.30 -18.41 -1.73
C SER A 189 -15.61 -17.62 -1.73
N THR A 190 -15.54 -16.35 -1.33
CA THR A 190 -16.59 -15.36 -1.60
C THR A 190 -16.93 -15.39 -3.10
N ASP A 191 -18.21 -15.20 -3.44
CA ASP A 191 -18.61 -15.00 -4.84
C ASP A 191 -17.68 -13.94 -5.44
N GLU A 192 -16.97 -14.30 -6.52
CA GLU A 192 -15.93 -13.46 -7.10
C GLU A 192 -16.48 -12.08 -7.46
N ALA A 193 -17.75 -11.99 -7.88
CA ALA A 193 -18.41 -10.72 -8.14
C ALA A 193 -18.56 -9.86 -6.86
N VAL A 194 -18.86 -10.48 -5.73
CA VAL A 194 -18.92 -9.81 -4.42
C VAL A 194 -17.52 -9.37 -3.98
N GLY A 195 -16.52 -10.24 -4.11
CA GLY A 195 -15.12 -9.93 -3.78
C GLY A 195 -14.59 -8.75 -4.60
N GLN A 196 -14.87 -8.71 -5.90
CA GLN A 196 -14.45 -7.62 -6.78
C GLN A 196 -15.16 -6.30 -6.46
N ARG A 197 -16.48 -6.35 -6.20
CA ARG A 197 -17.24 -5.17 -5.78
C ARG A 197 -16.74 -4.58 -4.46
N LEU A 198 -16.47 -5.42 -3.46
CA LEU A 198 -15.89 -4.99 -2.18
C LEU A 198 -14.45 -4.51 -2.36
N GLY A 199 -13.67 -5.15 -3.24
CA GLY A 199 -12.33 -4.72 -3.62
C GLY A 199 -12.31 -3.33 -4.26
N LEU A 200 -13.28 -3.01 -5.13
CA LEU A 200 -13.49 -1.68 -5.70
C LEU A 200 -13.90 -0.67 -4.61
N ALA A 201 -14.88 -1.02 -3.78
CA ALA A 201 -15.32 -0.18 -2.68
C ALA A 201 -14.18 0.18 -1.73
N ARG A 202 -13.32 -0.80 -1.39
CA ARG A 202 -12.14 -0.59 -0.56
C ARG A 202 -11.15 0.40 -1.20
N GLN A 203 -10.88 0.28 -2.49
CA GLN A 203 -9.99 1.21 -3.21
C GLN A 203 -10.55 2.64 -3.24
N LEU A 204 -11.86 2.80 -3.41
CA LEU A 204 -12.52 4.11 -3.36
C LEU A 204 -12.44 4.71 -1.94
N LEU A 205 -12.59 3.88 -0.92
CA LEU A 205 -12.47 4.28 0.48
C LEU A 205 -11.03 4.72 0.82
N GLU A 206 -10.03 3.98 0.36
CA GLU A 206 -8.60 4.34 0.48
C GLU A 206 -8.30 5.68 -0.20
N ALA A 207 -8.94 5.94 -1.36
CA ALA A 207 -8.86 7.21 -2.08
C ALA A 207 -9.63 8.38 -1.42
N GLY A 208 -10.31 8.13 -0.30
CA GLY A 208 -11.06 9.15 0.45
C GLY A 208 -12.52 9.33 0.03
N ASP A 209 -12.98 8.63 -1.01
CA ASP A 209 -14.37 8.72 -1.49
C ASP A 209 -15.27 7.74 -0.74
N THR A 210 -15.54 8.07 0.53
CA THR A 210 -16.32 7.22 1.44
C THR A 210 -17.75 7.01 0.94
N GLU A 211 -18.37 8.04 0.35
CA GLU A 211 -19.74 7.94 -0.15
C GLU A 211 -19.81 6.97 -1.34
N ARG A 212 -18.92 7.11 -2.33
CA ARG A 212 -18.90 6.20 -3.48
C ARG A 212 -18.54 4.77 -3.07
N ALA A 213 -17.60 4.61 -2.14
CA ALA A 213 -17.27 3.31 -1.58
C ALA A 213 -18.51 2.60 -1.01
N LEU A 214 -19.32 3.31 -0.22
CA LEU A 214 -20.56 2.78 0.36
C LEU A 214 -21.59 2.43 -0.72
N GLN A 215 -21.74 3.25 -1.76
CA GLN A 215 -22.67 2.96 -2.87
C GLN A 215 -22.37 1.62 -3.57
N PHE A 216 -21.09 1.23 -3.66
CA PHE A 216 -20.69 -0.07 -4.20
C PHE A 216 -20.72 -1.20 -3.16
N ALA A 217 -20.40 -0.93 -1.88
CA ALA A 217 -20.37 -1.96 -0.85
C ALA A 217 -21.76 -2.39 -0.36
N ASP A 218 -22.67 -1.44 -0.11
CA ASP A 218 -23.96 -1.67 0.56
C ASP A 218 -24.79 -2.82 -0.05
N PRO A 219 -24.88 -3.00 -1.39
CA PRO A 219 -25.63 -4.09 -1.99
C PRO A 219 -25.14 -5.50 -1.61
N VAL A 220 -23.90 -5.63 -1.14
CA VAL A 220 -23.26 -6.93 -0.86
C VAL A 220 -22.83 -7.12 0.60
N LEU A 221 -22.91 -6.08 1.44
CA LEU A 221 -22.61 -6.16 2.87
C LEU A 221 -23.62 -6.98 3.70
N GLY A 222 -24.64 -7.56 3.07
CA GLY A 222 -25.53 -8.52 3.74
C GLY A 222 -24.84 -9.87 4.03
N GLY A 223 -23.79 -10.22 3.28
CA GLY A 223 -23.03 -11.46 3.47
C GLY A 223 -21.94 -11.33 4.52
N ILE A 224 -21.79 -12.34 5.39
CA ILE A 224 -20.71 -12.40 6.37
C ILE A 224 -19.57 -13.23 5.77
N ASN A 225 -18.55 -12.54 5.28
CA ASN A 225 -17.32 -13.12 4.75
C ASN A 225 -16.12 -12.22 5.11
N MET A 226 -14.92 -12.71 4.85
CA MET A 226 -13.68 -12.01 5.18
C MET A 226 -13.64 -10.61 4.55
N GLU A 227 -13.97 -10.49 3.25
CA GLU A 227 -13.89 -9.22 2.51
C GLU A 227 -14.89 -8.18 3.04
N SER A 228 -16.07 -8.60 3.49
CA SER A 228 -17.09 -7.71 4.02
C SER A 228 -16.69 -7.16 5.39
N ILE A 229 -16.14 -8.02 6.26
CA ILE A 229 -15.62 -7.58 7.57
C ILE A 229 -14.36 -6.72 7.40
N ASP A 230 -13.52 -7.03 6.43
CA ASP A 230 -12.33 -6.24 6.11
C ASP A 230 -12.67 -4.85 5.62
N PHE A 231 -13.62 -4.76 4.68
CA PHE A 231 -14.16 -3.48 4.23
C PHE A 231 -14.73 -2.67 5.41
N LEU A 232 -15.52 -3.28 6.29
CA LEU A 232 -16.05 -2.58 7.46
C LEU A 232 -14.94 -2.13 8.42
N SER A 233 -13.89 -2.92 8.60
CA SER A 233 -12.74 -2.56 9.45
C SER A 233 -12.03 -1.31 8.90
N TYR A 234 -11.76 -1.27 7.59
CA TYR A 234 -11.22 -0.06 6.93
C TYR A 234 -12.21 1.12 6.98
N LEU A 235 -13.50 0.88 6.75
CA LEU A 235 -14.52 1.92 6.83
C LEU A 235 -14.53 2.54 8.22
N ARG A 236 -14.35 1.74 9.27
CA ARG A 236 -14.34 2.22 10.64
C ARG A 236 -13.20 3.19 10.93
N GLU A 237 -12.03 2.97 10.34
CA GLU A 237 -10.88 3.89 10.47
C GLU A 237 -11.18 5.28 9.88
N LYS A 238 -12.11 5.36 8.92
CA LYS A 238 -12.52 6.61 8.25
C LYS A 238 -13.81 7.20 8.83
N ASN A 239 -14.79 6.35 9.12
CA ASN A 239 -16.12 6.68 9.58
C ASN A 239 -16.68 5.55 10.47
N SER A 240 -16.36 5.61 11.76
CA SER A 240 -16.77 4.61 12.74
C SER A 240 -18.28 4.46 12.86
N THR A 241 -19.03 5.56 12.76
CA THR A 241 -20.50 5.52 12.90
C THR A 241 -21.13 4.73 11.75
N ALA A 242 -20.72 5.00 10.51
CA ALA A 242 -21.26 4.29 9.33
C ALA A 242 -20.90 2.80 9.33
N ALA A 243 -19.70 2.45 9.82
CA ALA A 243 -19.25 1.07 9.95
C ALA A 243 -19.99 0.33 11.07
N ASP A 244 -20.06 0.92 12.27
CA ASP A 244 -20.70 0.33 13.44
C ASP A 244 -22.19 0.06 13.18
N GLN A 245 -22.89 0.94 12.44
CA GLN A 245 -24.28 0.74 12.01
C GLN A 245 -24.45 -0.50 11.11
N ARG A 246 -23.56 -0.67 10.12
CA ARG A 246 -23.61 -1.80 9.19
C ARG A 246 -23.21 -3.11 9.86
N TYR A 247 -22.23 -3.04 10.77
CA TYR A 247 -21.84 -4.17 11.59
C TYR A 247 -22.99 -4.62 12.50
N ALA A 248 -23.74 -3.70 13.11
CA ALA A 248 -24.93 -4.06 13.90
C ALA A 248 -26.00 -4.78 13.07
N VAL A 249 -26.20 -4.40 11.81
CA VAL A 249 -27.09 -5.12 10.88
C VAL A 249 -26.54 -6.51 10.55
N MET A 250 -25.22 -6.65 10.33
CA MET A 250 -24.60 -7.98 10.15
C MET A 250 -24.80 -8.89 11.36
N LEU A 251 -24.69 -8.37 12.59
CA LEU A 251 -24.96 -9.14 13.81
C LEU A 251 -26.41 -9.64 13.84
N ALA A 252 -27.37 -8.76 13.53
CA ALA A 252 -28.78 -9.13 13.48
C ALA A 252 -29.05 -10.23 12.42
N ASN A 253 -28.42 -10.11 11.24
CA ASN A 253 -28.52 -11.13 10.18
C ASN A 253 -27.90 -12.46 10.60
N ALA A 254 -26.75 -12.45 11.28
CA ALA A 254 -26.10 -13.66 11.81
C ALA A 254 -26.98 -14.37 12.84
N ALA A 255 -27.59 -13.59 13.75
CA ALA A 255 -28.48 -14.13 14.77
C ALA A 255 -29.70 -14.83 14.16
N ALA A 256 -30.29 -14.23 13.12
CA ALA A 256 -31.46 -14.76 12.42
C ALA A 256 -31.13 -15.93 11.47
N ASN A 257 -29.88 -16.07 11.04
CA ASN A 257 -29.49 -17.10 10.08
C ASN A 257 -29.21 -18.45 10.78
N PRO A 258 -29.96 -19.52 10.48
CA PRO A 258 -29.73 -20.84 11.05
C PRO A 258 -28.41 -21.47 10.57
N GLN A 259 -27.85 -21.02 9.44
CA GLN A 259 -26.57 -21.51 8.91
C GLN A 259 -25.36 -20.83 9.53
N SER A 260 -25.55 -19.79 10.35
CA SER A 260 -24.44 -19.18 11.09
C SER A 260 -23.85 -20.17 12.10
N ASP A 261 -22.53 -20.27 12.10
CA ASP A 261 -21.78 -21.24 12.88
C ASP A 261 -20.60 -20.59 13.60
N ALA A 262 -19.70 -21.40 14.16
CA ALA A 262 -18.56 -20.89 14.91
C ALA A 262 -17.63 -20.02 14.03
N ASN A 263 -17.40 -20.37 12.76
CA ASN A 263 -16.58 -19.55 11.86
C ASN A 263 -17.24 -18.20 11.57
N THR A 264 -18.57 -18.13 11.49
CA THR A 264 -19.30 -16.87 11.42
C THR A 264 -18.98 -15.97 12.62
N VAL A 265 -19.00 -16.54 13.83
CA VAL A 265 -18.66 -15.83 15.07
C VAL A 265 -17.20 -15.38 15.06
N SER A 266 -16.28 -16.24 14.61
CA SER A 266 -14.86 -15.90 14.53
C SER A 266 -14.59 -14.73 13.59
N LEU A 267 -15.22 -14.71 12.41
CA LEU A 267 -15.11 -13.58 11.47
C LEU A 267 -15.68 -12.29 12.05
N LEU A 268 -16.85 -12.35 12.68
CA LEU A 268 -17.46 -11.18 13.33
C LEU A 268 -16.59 -10.66 14.48
N SER A 269 -15.86 -11.53 15.18
CA SER A 269 -14.95 -11.14 16.26
C SER A 269 -13.82 -10.23 15.78
N SER A 270 -13.36 -10.42 14.54
CA SER A 270 -12.25 -9.67 13.96
C SER A 270 -12.56 -8.17 13.96
N TYR A 271 -13.79 -7.75 13.64
CA TYR A 271 -14.16 -6.33 13.61
C TYR A 271 -13.92 -5.60 14.95
N LEU A 272 -14.17 -6.27 16.08
CA LEU A 272 -14.16 -5.65 17.42
C LEU A 272 -12.86 -5.85 18.18
N PHE A 273 -12.16 -6.96 17.94
CA PHE A 273 -11.05 -7.38 18.80
C PHE A 273 -9.74 -7.54 18.03
N THR A 274 -9.80 -8.01 16.78
CA THR A 274 -8.60 -8.27 15.97
C THR A 274 -8.82 -7.79 14.54
N PRO A 275 -8.99 -6.47 14.32
CA PRO A 275 -9.30 -5.94 12.99
C PRO A 275 -8.22 -6.38 12.00
N HIS A 276 -8.63 -6.72 10.78
CA HIS A 276 -7.75 -7.22 9.72
C HIS A 276 -7.09 -8.57 9.96
N LEU A 277 -7.36 -9.24 11.09
CA LEU A 277 -6.89 -10.60 11.37
C LEU A 277 -8.09 -11.57 11.43
N TYR A 278 -8.11 -12.52 10.51
CA TYR A 278 -9.18 -13.49 10.33
C TYR A 278 -8.66 -14.89 10.61
N ILE A 279 -9.39 -15.61 11.45
CA ILE A 279 -9.04 -16.97 11.85
C ILE A 279 -10.28 -17.84 11.69
N THR A 280 -10.16 -18.89 10.90
CA THR A 280 -11.21 -19.89 10.70
C THR A 280 -10.64 -21.27 10.94
N PHE A 281 -11.48 -22.18 11.40
CA PHE A 281 -11.12 -23.58 11.59
C PHE A 281 -12.00 -24.46 10.70
N SER A 282 -11.44 -25.55 10.18
CA SER A 282 -12.16 -26.56 9.41
C SER A 282 -12.02 -27.93 10.07
N GLY A 283 -12.99 -28.83 9.85
CA GLY A 283 -12.78 -30.26 10.14
C GLY A 283 -11.68 -30.77 9.22
N PRO A 284 -10.59 -31.41 9.68
CA PRO A 284 -10.32 -32.14 10.93
C PRO A 284 -9.19 -31.49 11.76
N GLY A 285 -9.36 -30.21 12.13
CA GLY A 285 -8.36 -29.40 12.83
C GLY A 285 -7.53 -28.47 11.92
N GLY A 286 -7.97 -28.27 10.68
CA GLY A 286 -7.38 -27.31 9.76
C GLY A 286 -7.56 -25.88 10.27
N THR A 287 -6.59 -25.02 9.99
CA THR A 287 -6.65 -23.59 10.36
C THR A 287 -6.36 -22.74 9.13
N GLY A 288 -7.25 -21.81 8.88
CA GLY A 288 -7.03 -20.69 7.96
C GLY A 288 -6.73 -19.45 8.78
N THR A 289 -5.58 -18.84 8.54
CA THR A 289 -5.26 -17.50 9.02
C THR A 289 -5.06 -16.57 7.84
N SER A 290 -5.63 -15.38 7.93
CA SER A 290 -5.45 -14.32 6.95
C SER A 290 -5.28 -13.00 7.67
N GLN A 291 -4.30 -12.20 7.25
CA GLN A 291 -4.04 -10.89 7.80
C GLN A 291 -3.86 -9.89 6.67
N THR A 292 -4.67 -8.83 6.66
CA THR A 292 -4.70 -7.82 5.58
C THR A 292 -4.00 -6.51 5.96
N SER A 293 -3.67 -6.31 7.24
CA SER A 293 -2.97 -5.13 7.75
C SER A 293 -1.96 -5.52 8.82
N SER A 294 -0.85 -4.78 8.93
CA SER A 294 0.13 -4.94 10.01
C SER A 294 -0.39 -4.45 11.37
N ARG A 295 -1.42 -3.60 11.37
CA ARG A 295 -2.07 -3.06 12.57
C ARG A 295 -3.33 -3.85 12.88
N ILE A 296 -3.33 -4.54 14.02
CA ILE A 296 -4.45 -5.38 14.50
C ILE A 296 -5.00 -4.95 15.86
N ALA A 297 -4.73 -3.71 16.28
CA ALA A 297 -5.10 -3.22 17.61
C ALA A 297 -6.63 -3.11 17.76
N PRO A 298 -7.22 -3.57 18.88
CA PRO A 298 -8.66 -3.48 19.11
C PRO A 298 -9.16 -2.02 19.01
N PRO A 299 -10.20 -1.74 18.21
CA PRO A 299 -10.79 -0.41 18.11
C PRO A 299 -11.56 -0.02 19.37
N ASP A 300 -11.66 1.29 19.64
CA ASP A 300 -12.58 1.80 20.66
C ASP A 300 -14.02 1.73 20.15
N VAL A 301 -14.81 0.83 20.72
CA VAL A 301 -16.19 0.51 20.33
C VAL A 301 -17.14 0.71 21.49
N THR A 302 -18.38 1.10 21.19
CA THR A 302 -19.38 1.31 22.24
C THR A 302 -19.64 0.00 23.03
N PRO A 303 -19.86 0.08 24.35
CA PRO A 303 -20.19 -1.11 25.15
C PRO A 303 -21.41 -1.86 24.62
N ALA A 304 -22.41 -1.13 24.11
CA ALA A 304 -23.62 -1.71 23.54
C ALA A 304 -23.34 -2.57 22.29
N LEU A 305 -22.45 -2.13 21.39
CA LEU A 305 -22.08 -2.91 20.20
C LEU A 305 -21.31 -4.17 20.58
N ARG A 306 -20.42 -4.07 21.59
CA ARG A 306 -19.69 -5.23 22.13
C ARG A 306 -20.64 -6.24 22.76
N GLU A 307 -21.59 -5.77 23.56
CA GLU A 307 -22.62 -6.62 24.18
C GLU A 307 -23.49 -7.31 23.13
N ALA A 308 -23.90 -6.58 22.08
CA ALA A 308 -24.67 -7.15 20.97
C ALA A 308 -23.91 -8.28 20.26
N TYR A 309 -22.60 -8.11 20.04
CA TYR A 309 -21.75 -9.19 19.52
C TYR A 309 -21.71 -10.38 20.48
N LEU A 310 -21.40 -10.18 21.77
CA LEU A 310 -21.29 -11.29 22.73
C LEU A 310 -22.58 -12.08 22.86
N ARG A 311 -23.74 -11.40 22.87
CA ARG A 311 -25.06 -12.05 22.88
C ARG A 311 -25.28 -12.88 21.60
N THR A 312 -24.95 -12.32 20.45
CA THR A 312 -25.08 -13.01 19.15
C THR A 312 -24.16 -14.22 19.07
N ALA A 313 -22.90 -14.05 19.48
CA ALA A 313 -21.88 -15.08 19.51
C ALA A 313 -22.27 -16.24 20.45
N ALA A 314 -22.71 -15.95 21.67
CA ALA A 314 -23.21 -16.96 22.60
C ALA A 314 -24.43 -17.70 22.02
N GLY A 315 -25.39 -16.97 21.43
CA GLY A 315 -26.56 -17.56 20.81
C GLY A 315 -26.26 -18.51 19.63
N ILE A 316 -25.18 -18.28 18.90
CA ILE A 316 -24.70 -19.17 17.83
C ILE A 316 -23.89 -20.34 18.39
N LEU A 317 -22.93 -20.07 19.28
CA LEU A 317 -22.02 -21.08 19.83
C LEU A 317 -22.68 -22.08 20.78
N LEU A 318 -23.82 -21.72 21.36
CA LEU A 318 -24.62 -22.58 22.25
C LEU A 318 -25.76 -23.31 21.51
N ARG A 319 -25.80 -23.25 20.17
CA ARG A 319 -26.79 -24.03 19.41
C ARG A 319 -26.59 -25.53 19.67
N PRO A 320 -27.67 -26.33 19.72
CA PRO A 320 -27.57 -27.77 19.91
C PRO A 320 -26.66 -28.41 18.88
N LEU A 321 -25.84 -29.36 19.32
CA LEU A 321 -24.95 -30.10 18.44
C LEU A 321 -25.77 -30.99 17.49
N ALA A 322 -25.41 -30.96 16.21
CA ALA A 322 -25.99 -31.87 15.23
C ALA A 322 -25.63 -33.33 15.57
N PRO A 323 -26.52 -34.31 15.28
CA PRO A 323 -26.17 -35.71 15.39
C PRO A 323 -24.92 -36.08 14.57
N PRO A 324 -24.15 -37.09 14.99
CA PRO A 324 -22.97 -37.54 14.25
C PRO A 324 -23.26 -37.81 12.78
N GLY A 325 -22.45 -37.24 11.87
CA GLY A 325 -22.60 -37.40 10.42
C GLY A 325 -23.65 -36.49 9.76
N GLN A 326 -24.34 -35.64 10.53
CA GLN A 326 -25.31 -34.65 10.02
C GLN A 326 -24.84 -33.20 10.23
N ASP A 327 -23.61 -33.01 10.70
CA ASP A 327 -23.03 -31.68 10.88
C ASP A 327 -22.70 -31.05 9.52
N GLN A 328 -23.43 -29.99 9.18
CA GLN A 328 -23.21 -29.18 7.97
C GLN A 328 -22.47 -27.88 8.27
N THR A 329 -22.01 -27.66 9.51
CA THR A 329 -21.24 -26.47 9.86
C THR A 329 -19.88 -26.49 9.19
N THR A 330 -19.37 -25.31 8.88
CA THR A 330 -18.06 -25.16 8.22
C THR A 330 -16.90 -25.47 9.17
N SER A 331 -17.11 -25.28 10.47
CA SER A 331 -16.10 -25.51 11.51
C SER A 331 -16.05 -26.94 12.04
N GLY A 332 -17.17 -27.66 11.98
CA GLY A 332 -17.34 -28.92 12.71
C GLY A 332 -17.24 -28.75 14.23
N PRO A 333 -17.30 -29.86 15.01
CA PRO A 333 -17.17 -29.82 16.47
C PRO A 333 -15.76 -29.41 16.92
N ASP A 334 -14.72 -29.83 16.20
CA ASP A 334 -13.32 -29.46 16.47
C ASP A 334 -13.12 -27.94 16.35
N GLY A 335 -13.63 -27.32 15.26
CA GLY A 335 -13.52 -25.88 15.06
C GLY A 335 -14.37 -25.08 16.04
N GLN A 336 -15.58 -25.54 16.37
CA GLN A 336 -16.41 -24.91 17.40
C GLN A 336 -15.71 -24.90 18.76
N TYR A 337 -15.08 -26.02 19.15
CA TYR A 337 -14.27 -26.10 20.38
C TYR A 337 -13.13 -25.08 20.38
N LEU A 338 -12.34 -25.01 19.29
CA LEU A 338 -11.21 -24.08 19.19
C LEU A 338 -11.65 -22.61 19.23
N ILE A 339 -12.78 -22.28 18.62
CA ILE A 339 -13.31 -20.92 18.60
C ILE A 339 -13.82 -20.49 19.98
N ILE A 340 -14.54 -21.37 20.69
CA ILE A 340 -14.93 -21.11 22.08
C ILE A 340 -13.68 -20.94 22.95
N LYS A 341 -12.69 -21.83 22.81
CA LYS A 341 -11.42 -21.75 23.56
C LYS A 341 -10.66 -20.44 23.29
N ARG A 342 -10.59 -20.00 22.02
CA ARG A 342 -9.94 -18.74 21.61
C ARG A 342 -10.65 -17.52 22.18
N LEU A 343 -11.98 -17.48 22.10
CA LEU A 343 -12.78 -16.31 22.50
C LEU A 343 -13.10 -16.27 24.00
N MET A 344 -12.88 -17.35 24.75
CA MET A 344 -13.19 -17.43 26.18
C MET A 344 -12.64 -16.25 27.01
N PRO A 345 -11.39 -15.79 26.84
CA PRO A 345 -10.89 -14.63 27.60
C PRO A 345 -11.72 -13.36 27.39
N LEU A 346 -12.30 -13.17 26.20
CA LEU A 346 -13.15 -12.02 25.89
C LEU A 346 -14.51 -12.13 26.58
N PHE A 347 -15.08 -13.33 26.67
CA PHE A 347 -16.32 -13.57 27.42
C PHE A 347 -16.11 -13.43 28.93
N GLU A 348 -14.96 -13.86 29.45
CA GLU A 348 -14.61 -13.65 30.86
C GLU A 348 -14.42 -12.17 31.21
N GLN A 349 -13.87 -11.39 30.27
CA GLN A 349 -13.63 -9.97 30.48
C GLN A 349 -14.88 -9.09 30.29
N PHE A 350 -15.72 -9.41 29.31
CA PHE A 350 -16.79 -8.51 28.86
C PHE A 350 -18.20 -9.14 28.85
N GLY A 351 -18.30 -10.46 28.99
CA GLY A 351 -19.58 -11.18 28.95
C GLY A 351 -20.30 -11.19 30.30
N THR A 352 -21.54 -11.66 30.28
CA THR A 352 -22.29 -11.93 31.52
C THR A 352 -21.81 -13.25 32.16
N PRO A 353 -21.85 -13.37 33.50
CA PRO A 353 -21.47 -14.61 34.18
C PRO A 353 -22.21 -15.85 33.65
N GLU A 354 -23.49 -15.70 33.32
CA GLU A 354 -24.35 -16.77 32.81
C GLU A 354 -23.90 -17.25 31.43
N MET A 355 -23.58 -16.32 30.50
CA MET A 355 -23.07 -16.67 29.17
C MET A 355 -21.73 -17.40 29.27
N THR A 356 -20.83 -16.90 30.12
CA THR A 356 -19.51 -17.49 30.32
C THR A 356 -19.60 -18.88 30.93
N ALA A 357 -20.50 -19.10 31.90
CA ALA A 357 -20.76 -20.42 32.46
C ALA A 357 -21.29 -21.39 31.39
N ALA A 358 -22.31 -20.99 30.62
CA ALA A 358 -22.87 -21.83 29.57
C ALA A 358 -21.84 -22.20 28.49
N LEU A 359 -20.95 -21.28 28.10
CA LEU A 359 -19.88 -21.56 27.15
C LEU A 359 -18.81 -22.51 27.70
N ARG A 360 -18.52 -22.45 29.01
CA ARG A 360 -17.62 -23.42 29.65
C ARG A 360 -18.24 -24.82 29.67
N ASP A 361 -19.53 -24.93 29.96
CA ASP A 361 -20.24 -26.21 29.93
C ASP A 361 -20.26 -26.78 28.50
N GLN A 362 -20.53 -25.94 27.50
CA GLN A 362 -20.46 -26.34 26.09
C GLN A 362 -19.04 -26.78 25.69
N LEU A 363 -18.00 -26.09 26.18
CA LEU A 363 -16.61 -26.48 25.95
C LEU A 363 -16.27 -27.84 26.57
N GLN A 364 -16.82 -28.17 27.74
CA GLN A 364 -16.68 -29.49 28.36
C GLN A 364 -17.37 -30.58 27.55
N VAL A 365 -18.60 -30.32 27.08
CA VAL A 365 -19.35 -31.25 26.21
C VAL A 365 -18.57 -31.52 24.93
N LEU A 366 -18.16 -30.46 24.22
CA LEU A 366 -17.31 -30.58 23.02
C LEU A 366 -15.99 -31.29 23.33
N GLY A 367 -15.38 -31.02 24.48
CA GLY A 367 -14.15 -31.67 24.95
C GLY A 367 -14.23 -33.21 24.99
N SER A 368 -15.43 -33.76 25.22
CA SER A 368 -15.63 -35.22 25.23
C SER A 368 -15.67 -35.86 23.85
N ILE A 369 -15.91 -35.07 22.79
CA ILE A 369 -16.08 -35.55 21.41
C ILE A 369 -14.96 -35.12 20.46
N VAL A 370 -14.19 -34.08 20.81
CA VAL A 370 -13.05 -33.60 20.00
C VAL A 370 -11.76 -34.38 20.29
N ARG A 371 -10.86 -34.37 19.31
CA ARG A 371 -9.60 -35.13 19.36
C ARG A 371 -8.63 -34.59 20.42
N ASP A 372 -7.76 -35.45 20.95
CA ASP A 372 -6.74 -35.06 21.93
C ASP A 372 -5.84 -33.92 21.44
N GLY A 373 -5.40 -33.99 20.17
CA GLY A 373 -4.59 -32.93 19.56
C GLY A 373 -5.32 -31.57 19.50
N THR A 374 -6.64 -31.58 19.26
CA THR A 374 -7.48 -30.37 19.29
C THR A 374 -7.57 -29.80 20.71
N ARG A 375 -7.74 -30.67 21.73
CA ARG A 375 -7.85 -30.22 23.14
C ARG A 375 -6.58 -29.52 23.62
N GLN A 376 -5.43 -30.09 23.29
CA GLN A 376 -4.11 -29.61 23.76
C GLN A 376 -3.57 -28.43 22.97
N ARG A 377 -4.16 -28.07 21.82
CA ARG A 377 -3.68 -27.00 20.94
C ARG A 377 -3.67 -25.62 21.62
N ASP A 378 -2.53 -24.94 21.58
CA ASP A 378 -2.32 -23.58 22.11
C ASP A 378 -1.19 -22.84 21.34
N ASP A 379 -1.32 -22.81 20.02
CA ASP A 379 -0.41 -22.19 19.06
C ASP A 379 -0.70 -20.69 18.82
N ASP A 380 0.12 -20.03 17.99
CA ASP A 380 0.01 -18.59 17.72
C ASP A 380 -1.39 -18.13 17.22
N PRO A 381 -2.08 -18.85 16.31
CA PRO A 381 -3.47 -18.52 15.94
C PRO A 381 -4.48 -18.51 17.11
N MET A 382 -4.20 -19.24 18.20
CA MET A 382 -5.07 -19.25 19.39
C MET A 382 -4.87 -18.01 20.27
N ARG A 383 -3.75 -17.29 20.10
CA ARG A 383 -3.32 -16.19 20.98
C ARG A 383 -3.32 -14.83 20.29
N ASN A 384 -2.97 -14.80 19.00
CA ASN A 384 -2.74 -13.59 18.23
C ASN A 384 -3.93 -12.61 18.28
N GLY A 385 -3.65 -11.35 18.62
CA GLY A 385 -4.59 -10.24 18.72
C GLY A 385 -5.56 -10.28 19.92
N ILE A 386 -5.68 -11.41 20.63
CA ILE A 386 -6.55 -11.55 21.81
C ILE A 386 -5.74 -11.49 23.12
N ARG A 387 -4.50 -11.99 23.08
CA ARG A 387 -3.54 -11.91 24.19
C ARG A 387 -2.42 -10.91 23.84
N PRO A 388 -1.75 -10.30 24.83
CA PRO A 388 -0.60 -9.42 24.57
C PRO A 388 0.49 -10.13 23.75
N ASP A 389 1.07 -9.42 22.78
CA ASP A 389 2.19 -9.92 21.97
C ASP A 389 3.42 -10.21 22.84
N GLN A 390 4.22 -11.21 22.44
CA GLN A 390 5.49 -11.49 23.09
C GLN A 390 6.51 -10.36 22.79
N PRO A 391 7.21 -9.85 23.82
CA PRO A 391 8.32 -8.92 23.66
C PRO A 391 9.35 -9.38 22.61
N ALA A 392 9.95 -8.44 21.89
CA ALA A 392 10.94 -8.74 20.85
C ALA A 392 12.18 -9.49 21.38
N ALA A 393 12.52 -9.30 22.66
CA ALA A 393 13.60 -10.02 23.34
C ALA A 393 13.27 -11.51 23.48
N ASP A 394 12.01 -11.84 23.79
CA ASP A 394 11.56 -13.23 23.94
C ASP A 394 11.57 -13.96 22.59
N ARG A 395 11.29 -13.24 21.50
CA ARG A 395 11.38 -13.78 20.13
C ARG A 395 12.81 -14.05 19.69
N GLU A 396 13.75 -13.13 19.96
CA GLU A 396 15.19 -13.35 19.71
C GLU A 396 15.68 -14.56 20.50
N GLN A 397 15.35 -14.63 21.79
CA GLN A 397 15.74 -15.74 22.66
C GLN A 397 15.12 -17.07 22.21
N SER A 398 13.86 -17.06 21.75
CA SER A 398 13.21 -18.27 21.22
C SER A 398 13.96 -18.83 20.01
N LEU A 399 14.39 -17.98 19.08
CA LEU A 399 15.16 -18.40 17.90
C LEU A 399 16.56 -18.89 18.29
N LEU A 400 17.23 -18.22 19.24
CA LEU A 400 18.51 -18.68 19.78
C LEU A 400 18.39 -20.06 20.45
N ASN A 401 17.36 -20.26 21.27
CA ASN A 401 17.11 -21.57 21.89
C ASN A 401 16.84 -22.66 20.83
N GLN A 402 16.21 -22.34 19.71
CA GLN A 402 16.00 -23.30 18.62
C GLN A 402 17.31 -23.71 17.94
N ILE A 403 18.31 -22.84 17.86
CA ILE A 403 19.65 -23.17 17.32
C ILE A 403 20.30 -24.27 18.16
N ASP A 404 20.20 -24.16 19.49
CA ASP A 404 20.78 -25.14 20.41
C ASP A 404 20.16 -26.55 20.27
N HIS A 405 18.93 -26.63 19.74
CA HIS A 405 18.19 -27.88 19.56
C HIS A 405 18.18 -28.37 18.11
N ALA A 406 18.75 -27.61 17.17
CA ALA A 406 18.82 -27.97 15.77
C ALA A 406 19.80 -29.14 15.56
N LYS A 407 19.38 -30.13 14.77
CA LYS A 407 20.12 -31.40 14.63
C LYS A 407 21.00 -31.44 13.40
N THR A 408 20.80 -30.50 12.48
CA THR A 408 21.51 -30.45 11.19
C THR A 408 22.01 -29.04 10.91
N SER A 409 23.13 -28.94 10.18
CA SER A 409 23.66 -27.66 9.68
C SER A 409 22.63 -26.91 8.83
N ALA A 410 21.83 -27.62 8.01
CA ALA A 410 20.75 -27.00 7.23
C ALA A 410 19.61 -26.42 8.08
N GLU A 411 19.29 -27.01 9.23
CA GLU A 411 18.33 -26.44 10.19
C GLU A 411 18.92 -25.21 10.89
N GLN A 412 20.19 -25.27 11.29
CA GLN A 412 20.90 -24.14 11.90
C GLN A 412 20.99 -22.94 10.94
N ASP A 413 21.39 -23.17 9.69
CA ASP A 413 21.47 -22.13 8.65
C ASP A 413 20.13 -21.42 8.42
N ARG A 414 19.02 -22.17 8.45
CA ARG A 414 17.67 -21.59 8.34
C ARG A 414 17.32 -20.71 9.53
N ILE A 415 17.67 -21.12 10.75
CA ILE A 415 17.37 -20.34 11.96
C ILE A 415 18.27 -19.10 12.04
N TYR A 416 19.56 -19.23 11.66
CA TYR A 416 20.45 -18.07 11.51
C TYR A 416 19.94 -17.06 10.50
N LEU A 417 19.38 -17.53 9.38
CA LEU A 417 18.77 -16.64 8.40
C LEU A 417 17.50 -15.96 8.94
N GLN A 418 16.65 -16.66 9.69
CA GLN A 418 15.50 -16.04 10.36
C GLN A 418 15.92 -14.94 11.35
N LEU A 419 16.97 -15.18 12.14
CA LEU A 419 17.57 -14.17 13.02
C LEU A 419 18.12 -12.99 12.21
N ALA A 420 18.90 -13.25 11.17
CA ALA A 420 19.46 -12.21 10.31
C ALA A 420 18.36 -11.31 9.72
N MET A 421 17.28 -11.90 9.20
CA MET A 421 16.14 -11.14 8.65
C MET A 421 15.39 -10.35 9.73
N PHE A 422 15.19 -10.94 10.91
CA PHE A 422 14.57 -10.25 12.05
C PHE A 422 15.39 -9.04 12.49
N MET A 423 16.71 -9.17 12.58
CA MET A 423 17.62 -8.10 12.96
C MET A 423 17.76 -7.03 11.87
N ALA A 424 17.82 -7.44 10.60
CA ALA A 424 17.86 -6.53 9.45
C ALA A 424 16.59 -5.69 9.37
N GLY A 425 15.42 -6.27 9.68
CA GLY A 425 14.15 -5.56 9.78
C GLY A 425 14.12 -4.49 10.87
N LYS A 426 15.01 -4.56 11.86
CA LYS A 426 15.22 -3.52 12.88
C LYS A 426 16.32 -2.52 12.48
N GLY A 427 17.07 -2.78 11.42
CA GLY A 427 18.28 -2.02 11.05
C GLY A 427 19.49 -2.31 11.93
N ASP A 428 19.54 -3.45 12.64
CA ASP A 428 20.66 -3.81 13.51
C ASP A 428 21.79 -4.49 12.70
N LEU A 429 23.04 -4.01 12.82
CA LEU A 429 24.21 -4.57 12.12
C LEU A 429 24.50 -6.02 12.49
N ARG A 430 24.06 -6.47 13.68
CA ARG A 430 24.19 -7.88 14.11
C ARG A 430 23.53 -8.85 13.12
N ALA A 431 22.67 -8.37 12.24
CA ALA A 431 22.17 -9.16 11.12
C ALA A 431 23.31 -9.77 10.28
N ARG A 432 24.38 -9.01 10.01
CA ARG A 432 25.56 -9.49 9.26
C ARG A 432 26.30 -10.61 10.00
N ASP A 433 26.38 -10.52 11.33
CA ASP A 433 27.01 -11.54 12.16
C ASP A 433 26.26 -12.88 12.07
N TYR A 434 24.92 -12.84 12.04
CA TYR A 434 24.11 -14.05 11.84
C TYR A 434 24.23 -14.59 10.41
N VAL A 435 24.30 -13.74 9.39
CA VAL A 435 24.57 -14.19 8.01
C VAL A 435 25.95 -14.86 7.93
N ALA A 436 26.97 -14.32 8.59
CA ALA A 436 28.32 -14.89 8.59
C ALA A 436 28.39 -16.30 9.21
N LYS A 437 27.43 -16.66 10.07
CA LYS A 437 27.32 -17.99 10.68
C LYS A 437 26.66 -19.05 9.79
N ILE A 438 26.06 -18.65 8.65
CA ILE A 438 25.49 -19.58 7.68
C ILE A 438 26.65 -20.34 7.00
N GLU A 439 26.63 -21.67 7.05
CA GLU A 439 27.69 -22.50 6.49
C GLU A 439 27.58 -22.60 4.96
N GLU A 440 26.37 -22.79 4.43
CA GLU A 440 26.12 -22.91 2.99
C GLU A 440 26.42 -21.59 2.26
N SER A 441 27.37 -21.63 1.32
CA SER A 441 27.95 -20.43 0.71
C SER A 441 27.00 -19.66 -0.19
N GLU A 442 26.16 -20.35 -0.97
CA GLU A 442 25.20 -19.71 -1.87
C GLU A 442 24.13 -18.97 -1.06
N MET A 443 23.57 -19.64 -0.05
CA MET A 443 22.63 -19.08 0.91
C MET A 443 23.24 -17.92 1.68
N ARG A 444 24.50 -18.01 2.12
CA ARG A 444 25.19 -16.91 2.80
C ARG A 444 25.34 -15.68 1.91
N ASN A 445 25.75 -15.86 0.66
CA ASN A 445 25.93 -14.75 -0.28
C ASN A 445 24.58 -14.11 -0.63
N ASN A 446 23.56 -14.91 -0.93
CA ASN A 446 22.21 -14.42 -1.22
C ASN A 446 21.58 -13.72 -0.01
N ALA A 447 21.80 -14.25 1.20
CA ALA A 447 21.35 -13.64 2.44
C ALA A 447 22.03 -12.31 2.72
N ARG A 448 23.35 -12.19 2.43
CA ARG A 448 24.11 -10.96 2.66
C ARG A 448 23.58 -9.79 1.83
N ALA A 449 23.46 -9.98 0.53
CA ALA A 449 22.91 -8.95 -0.36
C ALA A 449 21.47 -8.54 0.06
N PHE A 450 20.63 -9.52 0.41
CA PHE A 450 19.27 -9.25 0.87
C PHE A 450 19.22 -8.50 2.22
N VAL A 451 20.07 -8.86 3.17
CA VAL A 451 20.18 -8.21 4.48
C VAL A 451 20.69 -6.78 4.34
N ASP A 452 21.72 -6.55 3.52
CA ASP A 452 22.26 -5.21 3.27
C ASP A 452 21.22 -4.30 2.60
N ALA A 453 20.50 -4.82 1.60
CA ALA A 453 19.42 -4.07 0.95
C ALA A 453 18.26 -3.77 1.91
N THR A 454 17.90 -4.72 2.78
CA THR A 454 16.86 -4.51 3.81
C THR A 454 17.28 -3.44 4.82
N MET A 455 18.54 -3.46 5.27
CA MET A 455 19.06 -2.44 6.18
C MET A 455 19.17 -1.07 5.51
N ALA A 456 19.53 -1.01 4.22
CA ALA A 456 19.54 0.24 3.45
C ALA A 456 18.15 0.89 3.44
N ALA A 457 17.10 0.09 3.19
CA ALA A 457 15.72 0.57 3.25
C ALA A 457 15.33 1.06 4.64
N GLN A 458 15.67 0.30 5.69
CA GLN A 458 15.42 0.74 7.06
C GLN A 458 16.15 2.03 7.43
N ALA A 459 17.38 2.24 6.94
CA ALA A 459 18.13 3.47 7.18
C ALA A 459 17.45 4.68 6.53
N VAL A 460 16.96 4.54 5.29
CA VAL A 460 16.19 5.59 4.60
C VAL A 460 14.88 5.88 5.33
N ASP A 461 14.12 4.84 5.70
CA ASP A 461 12.83 4.98 6.42
C ASP A 461 13.00 5.72 7.76
N LYS A 462 14.09 5.41 8.49
CA LYS A 462 14.44 6.04 9.77
C LYS A 462 15.16 7.37 9.61
N LYS A 463 15.47 7.79 8.38
CA LYS A 463 16.27 8.98 8.05
C LYS A 463 17.67 8.98 8.68
N ASP A 464 18.25 7.81 8.87
CA ASP A 464 19.59 7.61 9.41
C ASP A 464 20.62 7.72 8.27
N THR A 465 21.07 8.96 8.01
CA THR A 465 21.98 9.25 6.90
C THR A 465 23.38 8.67 7.12
N GLU A 466 23.84 8.55 8.36
CA GLU A 466 25.16 7.97 8.65
C GLU A 466 25.16 6.49 8.29
N ARG A 467 24.12 5.77 8.73
CA ARG A 467 24.00 4.35 8.42
C ARG A 467 23.78 4.09 6.94
N ALA A 468 22.97 4.92 6.26
CA ALA A 468 22.78 4.81 4.83
C ALA A 468 24.12 4.92 4.07
N LEU A 469 24.99 5.86 4.46
CA LEU A 469 26.31 6.03 3.85
C LEU A 469 27.27 4.88 4.16
N GLU A 470 27.24 4.34 5.39
CA GLU A 470 28.02 3.15 5.74
C GLU A 470 27.64 1.95 4.86
N ILE A 471 26.33 1.72 4.68
CA ILE A 471 25.82 0.64 3.84
C ILE A 471 26.13 0.88 2.36
N ALA A 472 26.02 2.11 1.86
CA ALA A 472 26.39 2.44 0.48
C ALA A 472 27.85 2.07 0.15
N ARG A 473 28.77 2.24 1.13
CA ARG A 473 30.20 1.93 0.98
C ARG A 473 30.51 0.45 1.15
N THR A 474 29.93 -0.20 2.15
CA THR A 474 30.34 -1.54 2.60
C THR A 474 29.38 -2.66 2.20
N GLY A 475 28.14 -2.31 1.84
CA GLY A 475 27.08 -3.27 1.57
C GLY A 475 27.15 -3.88 0.17
N GLU A 476 26.67 -5.11 0.06
CA GLU A 476 26.47 -5.82 -1.20
C GLU A 476 25.16 -5.38 -1.86
N LEU A 477 25.24 -4.26 -2.59
CA LEU A 477 24.11 -3.64 -3.29
C LEU A 477 24.37 -3.59 -4.80
N THR A 478 23.31 -3.75 -5.60
CA THR A 478 23.36 -3.52 -7.06
C THR A 478 23.59 -2.04 -7.38
N HIS A 479 24.01 -1.72 -8.61
CA HIS A 479 24.19 -0.33 -9.05
C HIS A 479 22.90 0.50 -8.91
N LEU A 480 21.73 -0.06 -9.25
CA LEU A 480 20.44 0.60 -9.03
C LEU A 480 20.18 0.87 -7.54
N GLN A 481 20.38 -0.13 -6.68
CA GLN A 481 20.16 0.01 -5.23
C GLN A 481 21.09 1.05 -4.61
N LYS A 482 22.35 1.12 -5.05
CA LYS A 482 23.30 2.16 -4.61
C LYS A 482 22.88 3.55 -5.10
N ALA A 483 22.56 3.70 -6.38
CA ALA A 483 22.10 4.98 -6.93
C ALA A 483 20.84 5.48 -6.18
N TRP A 484 19.91 4.59 -5.88
CA TRP A 484 18.74 4.89 -5.05
C TRP A 484 19.12 5.34 -3.64
N LEU A 485 19.94 4.56 -2.93
CA LEU A 485 20.33 4.88 -1.55
C LEU A 485 21.04 6.24 -1.46
N LEU A 486 21.94 6.52 -2.41
CA LEU A 486 22.68 7.78 -2.50
C LEU A 486 21.74 8.96 -2.79
N THR A 487 20.80 8.82 -3.74
CA THR A 487 19.83 9.89 -4.06
C THR A 487 18.86 10.16 -2.90
N GLN A 488 18.37 9.13 -2.21
CA GLN A 488 17.54 9.32 -1.00
C GLN A 488 18.33 10.03 0.10
N THR A 489 19.58 9.60 0.34
CA THR A 489 20.44 10.21 1.36
C THR A 489 20.77 11.67 1.03
N ALA A 490 21.03 11.99 -0.24
CA ALA A 490 21.25 13.37 -0.69
C ALA A 490 20.04 14.26 -0.41
N LYS A 491 18.82 13.78 -0.67
CA LYS A 491 17.58 14.51 -0.36
C LYS A 491 17.43 14.78 1.14
N LEU A 492 17.81 13.83 2.00
CA LEU A 492 17.79 14.02 3.46
C LEU A 492 18.82 15.07 3.92
N LEU A 493 19.99 15.12 3.28
CA LEU A 493 21.06 16.06 3.60
C LEU A 493 20.90 17.44 2.94
N ALA A 494 19.96 17.60 1.99
CA ALA A 494 19.80 18.79 1.16
C ALA A 494 19.80 20.13 1.94
N LYS A 495 19.26 20.13 3.16
CA LYS A 495 19.16 21.33 4.03
C LYS A 495 20.30 21.48 5.03
N SER A 496 20.94 20.38 5.43
CA SER A 496 21.96 20.37 6.49
C SER A 496 23.38 20.39 5.95
N ASP A 497 23.61 19.75 4.81
CA ASP A 497 24.93 19.60 4.18
C ASP A 497 24.77 19.53 2.66
N HIS A 498 24.59 20.71 2.06
CA HIS A 498 24.26 20.87 0.64
C HIS A 498 25.38 20.39 -0.29
N GLU A 499 26.65 20.68 0.06
CA GLU A 499 27.81 20.27 -0.73
C GLU A 499 27.92 18.75 -0.79
N LYS A 500 27.80 18.08 0.36
CA LYS A 500 27.77 16.62 0.42
C LYS A 500 26.59 16.04 -0.34
N ALA A 501 25.41 16.66 -0.25
CA ALA A 501 24.25 16.22 -1.02
C ALA A 501 24.51 16.25 -2.54
N LEU A 502 25.20 17.27 -3.05
CA LEU A 502 25.61 17.34 -4.46
C LEU A 502 26.60 16.23 -4.83
N THR A 503 27.64 16.00 -4.01
CA THR A 503 28.59 14.91 -4.25
C THR A 503 27.89 13.54 -4.31
N LEU A 504 26.95 13.28 -3.41
CA LEU A 504 26.19 12.02 -3.40
C LEU A 504 25.32 11.84 -4.66
N ILE A 505 24.81 12.93 -5.23
CA ILE A 505 24.08 12.89 -6.50
C ILE A 505 25.02 12.56 -7.67
N GLU A 506 26.23 13.10 -7.68
CA GLU A 506 27.25 12.77 -8.67
C GLU A 506 27.72 11.31 -8.58
N ASP A 507 27.89 10.81 -7.36
CA ASP A 507 28.18 9.40 -7.09
C ASP A 507 27.04 8.51 -7.59
N ALA A 508 25.79 8.90 -7.32
CA ALA A 508 24.62 8.18 -7.83
C ALA A 508 24.55 8.16 -9.37
N ALA A 509 24.87 9.28 -10.02
CA ALA A 509 24.96 9.36 -11.48
C ALA A 509 26.09 8.47 -12.03
N THR A 510 27.18 8.33 -11.29
CA THR A 510 28.27 7.40 -11.63
C THR A 510 27.81 5.96 -11.55
N GLU A 511 27.08 5.57 -10.49
CA GLU A 511 26.48 4.23 -10.40
C GLU A 511 25.47 3.98 -11.51
N ALA A 512 24.63 4.96 -11.85
CA ALA A 512 23.67 4.87 -12.95
C ALA A 512 24.36 4.58 -14.30
N ARG A 513 25.51 5.20 -14.57
CA ARG A 513 26.29 4.97 -15.80
C ARG A 513 26.92 3.57 -15.89
N ARG A 514 27.06 2.85 -14.76
CA ARG A 514 27.58 1.47 -14.73
C ARG A 514 26.51 0.44 -15.10
N ILE A 515 25.24 0.82 -15.12
CA ILE A 515 24.15 -0.04 -15.58
C ILE A 515 24.20 -0.11 -17.11
N ASP A 516 23.92 -1.29 -17.67
CA ASP A 516 23.92 -1.51 -19.11
C ASP A 516 22.95 -0.54 -19.83
N GLY A 517 23.30 -0.14 -21.06
CA GLY A 517 22.52 0.83 -21.83
C GLY A 517 21.11 0.38 -22.20
N SER A 518 20.92 -0.93 -22.37
CA SER A 518 19.63 -1.53 -22.72
C SER A 518 18.78 -1.91 -21.49
N ASP A 519 19.39 -1.90 -20.31
CA ASP A 519 18.75 -2.28 -19.06
C ASP A 519 17.80 -1.15 -18.58
N PRO A 520 16.52 -1.44 -18.30
CA PRO A 520 15.55 -0.45 -17.81
C PRO A 520 15.92 0.17 -16.46
N ASP A 521 16.83 -0.44 -15.69
CA ASP A 521 17.32 0.15 -14.43
C ASP A 521 18.19 1.38 -14.66
N ARG A 522 18.81 1.52 -15.84
CA ARG A 522 19.61 2.69 -16.17
C ARG A 522 18.78 3.97 -16.24
N PRO A 523 17.70 4.07 -17.04
CA PRO A 523 16.83 5.24 -17.00
C PRO A 523 16.21 5.45 -15.62
N ARG A 524 15.76 4.41 -14.90
CA ARG A 524 15.25 4.54 -13.52
C ARG A 524 16.23 5.26 -12.60
N ALA A 525 17.51 4.86 -12.64
CA ALA A 525 18.56 5.50 -11.85
C ALA A 525 18.79 6.96 -12.26
N PHE A 526 18.79 7.28 -13.56
CA PHE A 526 18.90 8.67 -14.01
C PHE A 526 17.69 9.53 -13.60
N PHE A 527 16.47 8.99 -13.67
CA PHE A 527 15.28 9.67 -13.14
C PHE A 527 15.39 9.92 -11.64
N ALA A 528 15.95 8.98 -10.86
CA ALA A 528 16.21 9.18 -9.44
C ALA A 528 17.19 10.35 -9.18
N VAL A 529 18.26 10.40 -9.99
CA VAL A 529 19.27 11.48 -9.94
C VAL A 529 18.63 12.83 -10.25
N THR A 530 17.83 12.93 -11.33
CA THR A 530 17.15 14.18 -11.68
C THR A 530 16.14 14.60 -10.61
N ASN A 531 15.37 13.66 -10.05
CA ASN A 531 14.45 13.93 -8.94
C ASN A 531 15.18 14.39 -7.67
N ALA A 532 16.38 13.86 -7.38
CA ALA A 532 17.21 14.36 -6.28
C ALA A 532 17.71 15.78 -6.53
N LEU A 533 18.11 16.09 -7.77
CA LEU A 533 18.51 17.44 -8.16
C LEU A 533 17.38 18.45 -8.04
N LEU A 534 16.13 18.10 -8.38
CA LEU A 534 14.99 19.00 -8.14
C LEU A 534 14.89 19.47 -6.67
N VAL A 535 15.27 18.61 -5.73
CA VAL A 535 15.26 18.91 -4.29
C VAL A 535 16.51 19.68 -3.86
N VAL A 536 17.68 19.28 -4.35
CA VAL A 536 18.98 19.83 -3.93
C VAL A 536 19.35 21.07 -4.75
N ASN A 537 19.43 20.94 -6.07
CA ASN A 537 19.78 22.03 -7.00
C ASN A 537 18.88 22.00 -8.24
N ARG A 538 17.77 22.73 -8.12
CA ARG A 538 16.66 22.72 -9.07
C ARG A 538 17.02 23.21 -10.46
N ALA A 539 17.94 24.16 -10.57
CA ALA A 539 18.37 24.70 -11.86
C ALA A 539 19.05 23.61 -12.71
N THR A 540 19.93 22.83 -12.10
CA THR A 540 20.68 21.77 -12.78
C THR A 540 19.80 20.61 -13.24
N ALA A 541 18.65 20.38 -12.59
CA ALA A 541 17.75 19.28 -12.96
C ALA A 541 17.32 19.34 -14.44
N TRP A 542 17.11 20.55 -14.98
CA TRP A 542 16.80 20.76 -16.40
C TRP A 542 17.91 20.29 -17.33
N ASP A 543 19.17 20.52 -16.95
CA ASP A 543 20.33 20.20 -17.78
C ASP A 543 20.58 18.69 -17.85
N VAL A 544 20.37 17.99 -16.73
CA VAL A 544 20.61 16.53 -16.65
C VAL A 544 19.42 15.70 -17.13
N MET A 545 18.26 16.32 -17.33
CA MET A 545 17.07 15.63 -17.83
C MET A 545 17.30 15.04 -19.24
N GLY A 546 18.17 15.67 -20.04
CA GLY A 546 18.57 15.13 -21.34
C GLY A 546 19.24 13.75 -21.26
N ASP A 547 19.99 13.47 -20.19
CA ASP A 547 20.64 12.17 -19.98
C ASP A 547 19.63 11.09 -19.59
N ALA A 548 18.63 11.44 -18.76
CA ALA A 548 17.52 10.56 -18.43
C ALA A 548 16.70 10.19 -19.68
N ILE A 549 16.40 11.16 -20.54
CA ILE A 549 15.68 10.93 -21.81
C ILE A 549 16.49 10.04 -22.76
N LYS A 550 17.80 10.29 -22.90
CA LYS A 550 18.69 9.43 -23.71
C LYS A 550 18.72 8.00 -23.20
N ALA A 551 18.83 7.81 -21.89
CA ALA A 551 18.78 6.50 -21.27
C ALA A 551 17.43 5.81 -21.51
N ALA A 552 16.31 6.54 -21.37
CA ALA A 552 14.97 6.02 -21.60
C ALA A 552 14.76 5.57 -23.05
N ASN A 553 15.29 6.33 -24.02
CA ASN A 553 15.21 5.96 -25.43
C ASN A 553 16.09 4.75 -25.79
N SER A 554 17.10 4.45 -24.98
CA SER A 554 18.04 3.34 -25.20
C SER A 554 17.56 2.00 -24.62
N ALA A 555 16.65 2.03 -23.64
CA ALA A 555 16.11 0.85 -22.99
C ALA A 555 14.69 0.52 -23.49
N GLU A 556 14.55 -0.52 -24.32
CA GLU A 556 13.27 -0.88 -24.95
C GLU A 556 12.15 -1.22 -23.97
N ASN A 557 12.50 -1.83 -22.84
CA ASN A 557 11.55 -2.29 -21.84
C ASN A 557 11.24 -1.24 -20.76
N PHE A 558 11.74 -0.01 -20.91
CA PHE A 558 11.46 1.06 -19.96
C PHE A 558 10.09 1.69 -20.22
N THR A 559 9.17 1.54 -19.27
CA THR A 559 7.78 2.04 -19.37
C THR A 559 7.61 3.44 -18.77
N GLY A 560 8.48 3.81 -17.82
CA GLY A 560 8.41 5.08 -17.09
C GLY A 560 7.38 5.15 -15.96
N GLU A 561 6.68 4.05 -15.65
CA GLU A 561 5.63 4.00 -14.61
C GLU A 561 5.76 2.83 -13.63
N ASP A 562 6.73 1.93 -13.85
CA ASP A 562 6.96 0.74 -13.02
C ASP A 562 8.30 0.89 -12.27
N GLY A 563 8.45 2.01 -11.58
CA GLY A 563 9.56 2.31 -10.68
C GLY A 563 9.55 1.39 -9.48
N GLU A 564 10.22 0.26 -9.59
CA GLU A 564 10.34 -0.72 -8.50
C GLU A 564 11.79 -0.94 -8.11
N LEU A 565 11.99 -1.16 -6.82
CA LEU A 565 13.23 -1.65 -6.24
C LEU A 565 13.00 -3.03 -5.65
N THR A 566 13.62 -4.04 -6.25
CA THR A 566 13.47 -5.43 -5.81
C THR A 566 14.66 -5.87 -4.96
N PHE A 567 14.36 -6.44 -3.80
CA PHE A 567 15.29 -7.18 -2.96
C PHE A 567 14.87 -8.64 -2.98
N GLN A 568 15.70 -9.50 -3.54
CA GLN A 568 15.38 -10.91 -3.71
C GLN A 568 16.44 -11.78 -3.04
N MET A 569 15.96 -12.82 -2.38
CA MET A 569 16.76 -13.93 -1.90
C MET A 569 16.11 -15.22 -2.37
N LEU A 570 16.87 -16.03 -3.09
CA LEU A 570 16.48 -17.37 -3.53
C LEU A 570 17.45 -18.38 -2.92
N THR A 571 16.95 -19.32 -2.15
CA THR A 571 17.75 -20.42 -1.58
C THR A 571 16.95 -21.72 -1.63
N LYS A 572 17.60 -22.84 -1.34
CA LYS A 572 16.97 -24.16 -1.36
C LYS A 572 15.89 -24.28 -0.27
N GLY A 573 14.63 -24.13 -0.67
CA GLY A 573 13.45 -24.24 0.21
C GLY A 573 13.02 -22.92 0.87
N MET A 574 13.59 -21.79 0.48
CA MET A 574 13.12 -20.47 0.91
C MET A 574 13.30 -19.44 -0.20
N SER A 575 12.26 -18.65 -0.45
CA SER A 575 12.32 -17.48 -1.30
C SER A 575 11.75 -16.30 -0.53
N SER A 576 12.47 -15.19 -0.55
CA SER A 576 11.99 -13.92 -0.02
C SER A 576 12.17 -12.88 -1.10
N VAL A 577 11.08 -12.26 -1.50
CA VAL A 577 11.08 -11.14 -2.43
C VAL A 577 10.43 -9.98 -1.71
N ARG A 578 11.12 -8.84 -1.65
CA ARG A 578 10.55 -7.56 -1.25
C ARG A 578 10.62 -6.63 -2.45
N GLN A 579 9.47 -6.15 -2.88
CA GLN A 579 9.36 -5.12 -3.90
C GLN A 579 8.90 -3.85 -3.23
N ASN A 580 9.65 -2.78 -3.43
CA ASN A 580 9.28 -1.45 -2.97
C ASN A 580 9.02 -0.57 -4.20
N SER A 581 7.86 0.08 -4.25
CA SER A 581 7.63 1.12 -5.25
C SER A 581 8.46 2.35 -4.90
N VAL A 582 9.15 2.90 -5.90
CA VAL A 582 10.03 4.07 -5.76
C VAL A 582 9.62 5.10 -6.82
N ALA A 583 8.76 6.04 -6.41
CA ALA A 583 8.23 7.07 -7.31
C ALA A 583 9.30 7.92 -8.00
N ASP A 584 10.52 8.01 -7.43
CA ASP A 584 11.63 8.74 -8.03
C ASP A 584 12.20 8.08 -9.30
N PHE A 585 11.89 6.81 -9.53
CA PHE A 585 12.25 6.11 -10.76
C PHE A 585 11.28 6.40 -11.92
N ASP A 586 10.13 6.97 -11.60
CA ASP A 586 9.06 7.21 -12.57
C ASP A 586 9.23 8.56 -13.27
N VAL A 587 8.69 8.61 -14.49
CA VAL A 587 8.65 9.80 -15.34
C VAL A 587 7.64 10.82 -14.79
N THR A 588 6.59 10.35 -14.11
CA THR A 588 5.45 11.18 -13.72
C THR A 588 5.85 12.32 -12.78
N GLY A 589 6.57 12.03 -11.69
CA GLY A 589 6.87 13.02 -10.67
C GLY A 589 7.73 14.18 -11.18
N ILE A 590 8.76 13.86 -11.97
CA ILE A 590 9.68 14.86 -12.54
C ILE A 590 8.95 15.77 -13.54
N PHE A 591 8.17 15.21 -14.47
CA PHE A 591 7.47 16.02 -15.47
C PHE A 591 6.34 16.86 -14.88
N GLU A 592 5.66 16.39 -13.83
CA GLU A 592 4.70 17.19 -13.09
C GLU A 592 5.37 18.40 -12.40
N ALA A 593 6.54 18.19 -11.80
CA ALA A 593 7.30 19.27 -11.14
C ALA A 593 7.84 20.29 -12.16
N LEU A 594 8.42 19.81 -13.25
CA LEU A 594 8.96 20.66 -14.32
C LEU A 594 7.86 21.47 -15.03
N ALA A 595 6.69 20.87 -15.29
CA ALA A 595 5.57 21.57 -15.91
C ALA A 595 5.00 22.73 -15.06
N LYS A 596 5.10 22.62 -13.73
CA LYS A 596 4.72 23.70 -12.81
C LYS A 596 5.69 24.88 -12.85
N GLU A 597 6.96 24.64 -13.19
CA GLU A 597 7.97 25.68 -13.38
C GLU A 597 7.85 26.31 -14.77
N ASP A 598 7.93 25.48 -15.81
CA ASP A 598 7.90 25.90 -17.20
C ASP A 598 7.17 24.84 -18.04
N TYR A 599 5.90 25.15 -18.33
CA TYR A 599 5.00 24.25 -19.05
C TYR A 599 5.50 23.95 -20.47
N GLU A 600 5.95 24.96 -21.21
CA GLU A 600 6.37 24.81 -22.60
C GLU A 600 7.66 23.98 -22.69
N LYS A 601 8.64 24.30 -21.83
CA LYS A 601 9.89 23.55 -21.77
C LYS A 601 9.68 22.09 -21.35
N ALA A 602 8.74 21.83 -20.44
CA ALA A 602 8.38 20.46 -20.06
C ALA A 602 7.73 19.68 -21.22
N VAL A 603 6.85 20.33 -22.01
CA VAL A 603 6.27 19.74 -23.23
C VAL A 603 7.37 19.41 -24.24
N ASP A 604 8.33 20.29 -24.45
CA ASP A 604 9.44 20.06 -25.37
C ASP A 604 10.35 18.91 -24.93
N LEU A 605 10.62 18.78 -23.62
CA LEU A 605 11.33 17.61 -23.09
C LEU A 605 10.55 16.31 -23.30
N ALA A 606 9.23 16.32 -23.09
CA ALA A 606 8.40 15.13 -23.28
C ALA A 606 8.39 14.67 -24.74
N ARG A 607 8.49 15.59 -25.71
CA ARG A 607 8.65 15.26 -27.13
C ARG A 607 9.97 14.54 -27.44
N GLY A 608 10.98 14.68 -26.59
CA GLY A 608 12.25 13.97 -26.70
C GLY A 608 12.18 12.48 -26.36
N LEU A 609 11.10 12.04 -25.69
CA LEU A 609 10.86 10.62 -25.42
C LEU A 609 10.28 9.96 -26.68
N GLN A 610 11.03 9.02 -27.25
CA GLN A 610 10.71 8.39 -28.54
C GLN A 610 9.79 7.18 -28.39
N ARG A 611 9.81 6.53 -27.22
CA ARG A 611 8.99 5.35 -26.94
C ARG A 611 7.62 5.76 -26.40
N ASP A 612 6.59 5.03 -26.81
CA ASP A 612 5.19 5.36 -26.51
C ASP A 612 4.90 5.45 -25.01
N ALA A 613 5.39 4.47 -24.23
CA ALA A 613 5.13 4.39 -22.79
C ALA A 613 5.64 5.61 -22.02
N PRO A 614 6.97 5.89 -21.94
CA PRO A 614 7.46 7.02 -21.17
C PRO A 614 6.96 8.36 -21.70
N ARG A 615 6.75 8.49 -23.01
CA ARG A 615 6.17 9.70 -23.62
C ARG A 615 4.73 9.94 -23.15
N ALA A 616 3.89 8.91 -23.17
CA ALA A 616 2.51 8.99 -22.70
C ALA A 616 2.46 9.38 -21.21
N SER A 617 3.31 8.78 -20.39
CA SER A 617 3.44 9.09 -18.95
C SER A 617 3.82 10.55 -18.71
N ALA A 618 4.85 11.05 -19.43
CA ALA A 618 5.27 12.44 -19.35
C ALA A 618 4.16 13.41 -19.75
N VAL A 619 3.50 13.17 -20.89
CA VAL A 619 2.41 14.02 -21.39
C VAL A 619 1.23 14.05 -20.41
N LEU A 620 0.83 12.90 -19.87
CA LEU A 620 -0.21 12.80 -18.86
C LEU A 620 0.15 13.58 -17.59
N ALA A 621 1.39 13.47 -17.11
CA ALA A 621 1.88 14.19 -15.94
C ALA A 621 1.83 15.71 -16.14
N ILE A 622 2.33 16.19 -17.30
CA ILE A 622 2.30 17.60 -17.67
C ILE A 622 0.85 18.11 -17.71
N ALA A 623 -0.05 17.41 -18.40
CA ALA A 623 -1.44 17.85 -18.52
C ALA A 623 -2.16 17.86 -17.17
N ARG A 624 -1.97 16.82 -16.34
CA ARG A 624 -2.56 16.74 -14.99
C ARG A 624 -2.07 17.87 -14.09
N SER A 625 -0.82 18.31 -14.23
CA SER A 625 -0.26 19.38 -13.39
C SER A 625 -1.01 20.71 -13.48
N VAL A 626 -1.71 20.96 -14.60
CA VAL A 626 -2.47 22.20 -14.84
C VAL A 626 -4.00 22.00 -14.85
N LEU A 627 -4.45 20.77 -15.12
CA LEU A 627 -5.88 20.40 -15.14
C LEU A 627 -6.44 20.04 -13.77
N SER A 628 -5.62 19.46 -12.87
CA SER A 628 -6.07 19.18 -11.52
C SER A 628 -6.28 20.49 -10.76
N ASP A 629 -7.54 20.80 -10.46
CA ASP A 629 -7.84 21.81 -9.45
C ASP A 629 -7.30 21.28 -8.13
N LYS A 630 -6.42 22.05 -7.47
CA LYS A 630 -6.04 21.75 -6.10
C LYS A 630 -7.32 21.74 -5.28
N GLN A 631 -7.84 20.55 -4.97
CA GLN A 631 -8.79 20.38 -3.87
C GLN A 631 -8.12 21.00 -2.64
N LYS A 632 -8.68 22.13 -2.19
CA LYS A 632 -8.30 22.77 -0.95
C LYS A 632 -8.90 22.02 0.22
#